data_AF-A0A7V1ZTQ2-F1
#
_entry.id   AF-A0A7V1ZTQ2-F1
#
_cell.length_a   1.000
_cell.length_b   1.000
_cell.length_c   1.000
_cell.angle_alpha   90.00
_cell.angle_beta   90.00
_cell.angle_gamma   90.00
#
_symmetry.space_group_name_H-M   'P 1'
#
loop_
_entity.id
_entity.type
_entity.pdbx_description
1 polymer ?
#
loop_
_entity_poly.entity_id
_entity_poly.type
_entity_poly.pdbx_seq_one_letter_code
_entity_poly.pdbx_strand_id
1 'polypeptide(L)'
;MQKHIILGLGFVLLFSLILPGCEDNGLAPYEPEINNALDNFQFQATGMTDVDYSEAFVWVNSGDSATVDQSPSEGLSGTATLIIFDADGTRVYSGDLSDDGTFNTAAGTSGNWIIRVNFANVTGTVNFRVQMAD
;
A
#
# COMPACT_ATOMS: atom_id res chain seq x y z
N MET A 1 -47.32 49.38 -27.21
CA MET A 1 -46.36 49.96 -26.24
C MET A 1 -45.48 48.85 -25.72
N GLN A 2 -44.15 48.90 -25.96
CA GLN A 2 -43.08 48.46 -25.04
C GLN A 2 -43.02 46.93 -24.69
N LYS A 3 -41.94 46.13 -24.81
CA LYS A 3 -40.49 46.38 -24.70
C LYS A 3 -39.67 45.09 -25.02
N HIS A 4 -38.49 45.29 -25.63
CA HIS A 4 -37.19 44.53 -25.68
C HIS A 4 -37.17 42.99 -25.50
N ILE A 5 -36.71 42.19 -26.48
CA ILE A 5 -35.30 41.89 -26.86
C ILE A 5 -34.42 41.46 -25.68
N ILE A 6 -34.10 40.17 -25.63
CA ILE A 6 -32.83 39.65 -25.07
C ILE A 6 -32.32 38.56 -26.02
N LEU A 7 -31.29 38.91 -26.82
CA LEU A 7 -30.32 37.97 -27.37
C LEU A 7 -29.47 37.45 -26.19
N GLY A 8 -29.44 36.14 -25.98
CA GLY A 8 -28.56 35.49 -25.00
C GLY A 8 -27.66 34.48 -25.70
N LEU A 9 -26.37 34.78 -25.70
CA LEU A 9 -25.26 34.02 -26.31
C LEU A 9 -25.26 32.52 -25.97
N GLY A 10 -24.81 31.72 -26.93
CA GLY A 10 -24.70 30.27 -26.86
C GLY A 10 -23.80 29.78 -25.73
N PHE A 11 -24.31 28.77 -25.02
CA PHE A 11 -23.59 28.00 -24.03
C PHE A 11 -22.90 26.82 -24.74
N VAL A 12 -21.60 26.97 -25.03
CA VAL A 12 -20.77 25.85 -25.48
C VAL A 12 -20.55 24.94 -24.28
N LEU A 13 -21.28 23.83 -24.23
CA LEU A 13 -21.05 22.72 -23.30
C LEU A 13 -19.72 22.05 -23.67
N LEU A 14 -18.63 22.51 -23.05
CA LEU A 14 -17.35 21.81 -23.06
C LEU A 14 -17.51 20.57 -22.16
N PHE A 15 -17.81 19.44 -22.78
CA PHE A 15 -17.84 18.13 -22.14
C PHE A 15 -16.38 17.73 -21.85
N SER A 16 -15.85 18.16 -20.70
CA SER A 16 -14.58 17.68 -20.18
C SER A 16 -14.70 16.18 -19.96
N LEU A 17 -14.11 15.39 -20.86
CA LEU A 17 -13.81 13.97 -20.62
C LEU A 17 -12.91 13.90 -19.39
N ILE A 18 -13.49 13.56 -18.25
CA ILE A 18 -12.74 13.04 -17.11
C ILE A 18 -12.38 11.61 -17.50
N LEU A 19 -11.19 11.41 -18.08
CA LEU A 19 -10.64 10.06 -18.17
C LEU A 19 -10.46 9.59 -16.71
N PRO A 20 -11.07 8.47 -16.28
CA PRO A 20 -10.56 7.81 -15.10
C PRO A 20 -9.12 7.43 -15.45
N GLY A 21 -8.16 8.08 -14.78
CA GLY A 21 -6.81 7.57 -14.76
C GLY A 21 -6.91 6.16 -14.22
N CYS A 22 -6.66 5.18 -15.07
CA CYS A 22 -6.46 3.82 -14.63
C CYS A 22 -5.31 3.90 -13.63
N GLU A 23 -5.59 3.66 -12.35
CA GLU A 23 -4.56 3.56 -11.33
C GLU A 23 -3.64 2.43 -11.78
N ASP A 24 -2.47 2.79 -12.30
CA ASP A 24 -1.49 1.84 -12.79
C ASP A 24 -0.94 1.15 -11.54
N ASN A 25 -1.32 -0.11 -11.33
CA ASN A 25 -0.76 -0.91 -10.25
C ASN A 25 0.69 -1.20 -10.63
N GLY A 26 1.63 -0.41 -10.11
CA GLY A 26 3.06 -0.49 -10.44
C GLY A 26 3.68 -1.87 -10.22
N LEU A 27 3.02 -2.76 -9.47
CA LEU A 27 3.44 -4.15 -9.29
C LEU A 27 2.82 -5.16 -10.25
N ALA A 28 1.80 -4.81 -11.03
CA ALA A 28 1.12 -5.76 -11.92
C ALA A 28 2.08 -6.52 -12.87
N PRO A 29 3.12 -5.90 -13.46
CA PRO A 29 4.10 -6.61 -14.30
C PRO A 29 4.99 -7.61 -13.54
N TYR A 30 5.05 -7.51 -12.21
CA TYR A 30 5.94 -8.28 -11.34
C TYR A 30 5.21 -9.38 -10.55
N GLU A 31 3.92 -9.58 -10.84
CA GLU A 31 3.08 -10.67 -10.30
C GLU A 31 3.30 -10.93 -8.81
N PRO A 32 3.03 -9.94 -7.92
CA PRO A 32 3.36 -10.07 -6.51
C PRO A 32 2.62 -11.26 -5.88
N GLU A 33 3.34 -12.05 -5.11
CA GLU A 33 2.79 -13.15 -4.34
C GLU A 33 2.32 -12.63 -2.98
N ILE A 34 1.02 -12.67 -2.75
CA ILE A 34 0.40 -12.16 -1.52
C ILE A 34 -0.42 -13.29 -0.89
N ASN A 35 -0.07 -13.68 0.33
CA ASN A 35 -0.82 -14.63 1.12
C ASN A 35 -1.34 -13.96 2.39
N ASN A 36 -2.65 -13.71 2.44
CA ASN A 36 -3.31 -13.05 3.56
C ASN A 36 -4.11 -14.07 4.37
N ALA A 37 -3.41 -14.80 5.25
CA ALA A 37 -4.01 -15.78 6.16
C ALA A 37 -4.17 -15.18 7.57
N LEU A 38 -5.13 -15.73 8.34
CA LEU A 38 -5.26 -15.42 9.77
C LEU A 38 -3.91 -15.59 10.46
N ASP A 39 -3.48 -14.57 11.21
CA ASP A 39 -2.26 -14.57 12.02
C ASP A 39 -0.95 -14.76 11.22
N ASN A 40 -1.02 -14.77 9.89
CA ASN A 40 0.14 -14.92 9.01
C ASN A 40 -0.07 -14.24 7.66
N PHE A 41 0.48 -13.04 7.50
CA PHE A 41 0.53 -12.30 6.23
C PHE A 41 1.90 -12.46 5.58
N GLN A 42 1.95 -12.70 4.27
CA GLN A 42 3.20 -12.77 3.51
C GLN A 42 3.05 -11.97 2.22
N PHE A 43 4.15 -11.31 1.85
CA PHE A 43 4.25 -10.52 0.62
C PHE A 43 5.62 -10.75 -0.01
N GLN A 44 5.62 -10.99 -1.33
CA GLN A 44 6.82 -11.01 -2.14
C GLN A 44 6.58 -10.33 -3.48
N ALA A 45 7.53 -9.50 -3.91
CA ALA A 45 7.61 -8.97 -5.26
C ALA A 45 9.06 -9.07 -5.73
N THR A 46 9.28 -9.70 -6.88
CA THR A 46 10.64 -10.02 -7.37
C THR A 46 10.96 -9.26 -8.65
N GLY A 47 12.26 -8.99 -8.85
CA GLY A 47 12.75 -8.42 -10.11
C GLY A 47 12.18 -7.04 -10.44
N MET A 48 11.74 -6.27 -9.44
CA MET A 48 11.20 -4.93 -9.62
C MET A 48 12.27 -4.02 -10.24
N THR A 49 11.85 -3.08 -11.09
CA THR A 49 12.71 -2.05 -11.67
C THR A 49 11.96 -0.73 -11.68
N ASP A 50 12.47 0.27 -10.96
CA ASP A 50 11.92 1.62 -10.85
C ASP A 50 10.42 1.66 -10.50
N VAL A 51 10.00 0.86 -9.52
CA VAL A 51 8.59 0.74 -9.11
C VAL A 51 8.20 1.80 -8.09
N ASP A 52 7.12 2.53 -8.38
CA ASP A 52 6.31 3.26 -7.41
C ASP A 52 5.03 2.48 -7.11
N TYR A 53 4.72 2.24 -5.84
CA TYR A 53 3.59 1.43 -5.43
C TYR A 53 3.12 1.81 -4.03
N SER A 54 1.82 1.89 -3.79
CA SER A 54 1.26 2.09 -2.46
C SER A 54 -0.03 1.31 -2.34
N GLU A 55 -0.09 0.39 -1.38
CA GLU A 55 -1.26 -0.46 -1.17
C GLU A 55 -1.44 -0.75 0.32
N ALA A 56 -2.69 -0.97 0.71
CA ALA A 56 -3.06 -1.33 2.07
C ALA A 56 -3.90 -2.61 2.08
N PHE A 57 -3.48 -3.58 2.89
CA PHE A 57 -4.17 -4.85 3.08
C PHE A 57 -4.80 -4.89 4.47
N VAL A 58 -6.05 -5.34 4.54
CA VAL A 58 -6.65 -5.72 5.82
C VAL A 58 -6.22 -7.15 6.14
N TRP A 59 -5.54 -7.33 7.26
CA TRP A 59 -5.08 -8.63 7.77
C TRP A 59 -5.65 -8.85 9.17
N VAL A 60 -6.00 -10.09 9.52
CA VAL A 60 -6.53 -10.41 10.84
C VAL A 60 -5.39 -10.88 11.74
N ASN A 61 -5.14 -10.13 12.82
CA ASN A 61 -4.25 -10.50 13.93
C ASN A 61 -5.06 -10.79 15.18
N SER A 62 -5.03 -12.02 15.67
CA SER A 62 -5.75 -12.43 16.88
C SER A 62 -5.02 -12.09 18.18
N GLY A 63 -3.71 -11.82 18.12
CA GLY A 63 -2.87 -11.37 19.23
C GLY A 63 -2.79 -9.86 19.37
N ASP A 64 -2.05 -9.38 20.36
CA ASP A 64 -1.82 -7.94 20.59
C ASP A 64 -0.53 -7.42 19.94
N SER A 65 0.32 -8.30 19.42
CA SER A 65 1.57 -7.94 18.74
C SER A 65 1.83 -8.83 17.52
N ALA A 66 2.92 -8.57 16.81
CA ALA A 66 3.37 -9.38 15.70
C ALA A 66 4.90 -9.34 15.55
N THR A 67 5.47 -10.38 14.93
CA THR A 67 6.82 -10.36 14.37
C THR A 67 6.76 -9.99 12.90
N VAL A 68 7.76 -9.23 12.46
CA VAL A 68 7.99 -8.84 11.07
C VAL A 68 9.32 -9.43 10.65
N ASP A 69 9.28 -10.50 9.86
CA ASP A 69 10.45 -11.14 9.28
C ASP A 69 10.67 -10.58 7.87
N GLN A 70 11.83 -9.99 7.63
CA GLN A 70 12.19 -9.36 6.36
C GLN A 70 13.45 -10.01 5.82
N SER A 71 13.47 -10.31 4.52
CA SER A 71 14.63 -10.88 3.84
C SER A 71 14.67 -10.39 2.40
N PRO A 72 15.03 -9.11 2.17
CA PRO A 72 15.16 -8.56 0.83
C PRO A 72 16.32 -9.20 0.06
N SER A 73 16.33 -9.06 -1.27
CA SER A 73 17.52 -9.42 -2.05
C SER A 73 18.68 -8.47 -1.76
N GLU A 74 19.92 -8.96 -1.84
CA GLU A 74 21.09 -8.10 -1.94
C GLU A 74 20.90 -7.08 -3.09
N GLY A 75 21.12 -5.79 -2.80
CA GLY A 75 21.02 -4.73 -3.79
C GLY A 75 19.62 -4.13 -3.99
N LEU A 76 18.66 -4.40 -3.09
CA LEU A 76 17.42 -3.62 -3.04
C LEU A 76 17.76 -2.13 -2.91
N SER A 77 17.19 -1.31 -3.79
CA SER A 77 17.41 0.15 -3.83
C SER A 77 16.10 0.89 -4.00
N GLY A 78 16.11 2.21 -3.78
CA GLY A 78 14.90 3.02 -3.67
C GLY A 78 14.45 3.17 -2.22
N THR A 79 13.19 3.54 -2.00
CA THR A 79 12.57 3.58 -0.67
C THR A 79 11.44 2.56 -0.62
N ALA A 80 11.57 1.56 0.26
CA ALA A 80 10.52 0.57 0.49
C ALA A 80 10.15 0.60 1.98
N THR A 81 8.90 0.93 2.30
CA THR A 81 8.46 1.09 3.69
C THR A 81 7.26 0.21 3.98
N LEU A 82 7.33 -0.50 5.10
CA LEU A 82 6.21 -1.21 5.71
C LEU A 82 5.69 -0.43 6.92
N ILE A 83 4.39 -0.17 6.96
CA ILE A 83 3.70 0.45 8.08
C ILE A 83 2.56 -0.46 8.50
N ILE A 84 2.44 -0.72 9.80
CA ILE A 84 1.35 -1.55 10.36
C ILE A 84 0.53 -0.72 11.32
N PHE A 85 -0.79 -0.75 11.14
CA PHE A 85 -1.77 -0.16 12.05
C PHE A 85 -2.60 -1.27 12.70
N ASP A 86 -2.90 -1.13 13.99
CA ASP A 86 -3.79 -2.04 14.70
C ASP A 86 -5.28 -1.79 14.36
N ALA A 87 -6.18 -2.53 15.01
CA ALA A 87 -7.62 -2.45 14.76
C ALA A 87 -8.25 -1.08 15.13
N ASP A 88 -7.60 -0.29 15.99
CA ASP A 88 -8.04 1.06 16.36
C ASP A 88 -7.41 2.14 15.48
N GLY A 89 -6.55 1.76 14.53
CA GLY A 89 -5.83 2.67 13.64
C GLY A 89 -4.56 3.26 14.26
N THR A 90 -4.06 2.70 15.36
CA THR A 90 -2.78 3.09 15.96
C THR A 90 -1.65 2.45 15.18
N ARG A 91 -0.64 3.25 14.79
CA ARG A 91 0.57 2.70 14.15
C ARG A 91 1.40 1.94 15.18
N VAL A 92 1.52 0.63 15.01
CA VAL A 92 2.29 -0.28 15.87
C VAL A 92 3.65 -0.65 15.29
N TYR A 93 3.89 -0.39 14.00
CA TYR A 93 5.17 -0.63 13.35
C TYR A 93 5.41 0.33 12.17
N SER A 94 6.69 0.65 11.94
CA SER A 94 7.18 1.34 10.73
C SER A 94 8.63 0.92 10.51
N GLY A 95 8.94 0.34 9.36
CA GLY A 95 10.29 -0.14 9.04
C GLY A 95 10.62 0.01 7.55
N ASP A 96 11.92 0.04 7.25
CA ASP A 96 12.44 0.00 5.89
C ASP A 96 12.56 -1.46 5.46
N LEU A 97 11.96 -1.82 4.32
CA LEU A 97 11.94 -3.18 3.78
C LEU A 97 13.27 -3.58 3.12
N SER A 98 14.27 -2.70 3.11
CA SER A 98 15.67 -3.02 2.81
C SER A 98 16.47 -3.55 4.00
N ASP A 99 15.92 -3.46 5.21
CA ASP A 99 16.51 -4.11 6.38
C ASP A 99 16.30 -5.64 6.32
N ASP A 100 17.27 -6.40 6.78
CA ASP A 100 17.21 -7.86 6.92
C ASP A 100 17.14 -8.25 8.39
N GLY A 101 16.17 -9.08 8.76
CA GLY A 101 16.01 -9.60 10.11
C GLY A 101 14.57 -9.74 10.60
N THR A 102 14.44 -9.95 11.91
CA THR A 102 13.16 -10.11 12.62
C THR A 102 12.97 -8.94 13.58
N PHE A 103 11.82 -8.28 13.47
CA PHE A 103 11.45 -7.14 14.30
C PHE A 103 10.11 -7.39 14.98
N ASN A 104 9.88 -6.75 16.13
CA ASN A 104 8.59 -6.84 16.81
C ASN A 104 7.80 -5.55 16.61
N THR A 105 6.48 -5.66 16.48
CA THR A 105 5.60 -4.50 16.61
C THR A 105 5.49 -4.08 18.07
N ALA A 106 5.04 -2.84 18.31
CA ALA A 106 4.46 -2.50 19.60
C ALA A 106 3.18 -3.32 19.83
N ALA A 107 2.76 -3.45 21.09
CA ALA A 107 1.44 -3.96 21.43
C ALA A 107 0.34 -3.00 20.93
N GLY A 108 -0.78 -3.55 20.47
CA GLY A 108 -1.94 -2.83 19.96
C GLY A 108 -3.24 -3.62 20.14
N THR A 109 -4.34 -3.11 19.59
CA THR A 109 -5.65 -3.76 19.68
C THR A 109 -5.77 -4.88 18.66
N SER A 110 -6.06 -6.11 19.12
CA SER A 110 -6.28 -7.27 18.24
C SER A 110 -7.49 -7.07 17.31
N GLY A 111 -7.48 -7.75 16.15
CA GLY A 111 -8.54 -7.69 15.15
C GLY A 111 -8.02 -7.41 13.74
N ASN A 112 -8.73 -6.55 13.01
CA ASN A 112 -8.41 -6.20 11.62
C ASN A 112 -7.30 -5.14 11.59
N TRP A 113 -6.06 -5.58 11.39
CA TRP A 113 -4.90 -4.71 11.23
C TRP A 113 -4.74 -4.29 9.77
N ILE A 114 -4.06 -3.16 9.55
CA ILE A 114 -3.72 -2.67 8.22
C ILE A 114 -2.22 -2.85 7.98
N ILE A 115 -1.88 -3.64 6.96
CA ILE A 115 -0.53 -3.75 6.42
C ILE A 115 -0.43 -2.78 5.24
N ARG A 116 0.39 -1.73 5.35
CA ARG A 116 0.62 -0.76 4.27
C ARG A 116 2.04 -0.85 3.75
N VAL A 117 2.16 -1.03 2.44
CA VAL A 117 3.43 -1.04 1.71
C VAL A 117 3.51 0.25 0.90
N ASN A 118 4.67 0.93 0.93
CA ASN A 118 4.94 2.10 0.10
C ASN A 118 6.32 1.98 -0.54
N PHE A 119 6.35 1.99 -1.86
CA PHE A 119 7.54 1.97 -2.69
C PHE A 119 7.68 3.29 -3.42
N ALA A 120 8.91 3.81 -3.43
CA ALA A 120 9.30 4.90 -4.29
C ALA A 120 10.59 4.53 -5.02
N ASN A 121 10.53 4.44 -6.36
CA ASN A 121 11.64 4.06 -7.24
C ASN A 121 12.36 2.76 -6.80
N VAL A 122 11.60 1.73 -6.44
CA VAL A 122 12.17 0.48 -5.92
C VAL A 122 12.68 -0.42 -7.05
N THR A 123 13.92 -0.88 -6.92
CA THR A 123 14.54 -1.87 -7.79
C THR A 123 15.12 -3.01 -6.95
N GLY A 124 14.76 -4.26 -7.28
CA GLY A 124 15.18 -5.47 -6.56
C GLY A 124 14.02 -6.37 -6.16
N THR A 125 14.23 -7.19 -5.12
CA THR A 125 13.20 -8.06 -4.54
C THR A 125 12.90 -7.64 -3.11
N VAL A 126 11.61 -7.47 -2.81
CA VAL A 126 11.08 -7.31 -1.45
C VAL A 126 10.41 -8.62 -1.05
N ASN A 127 10.69 -9.09 0.16
CA ASN A 127 10.03 -10.26 0.74
C ASN A 127 9.92 -10.06 2.26
N PHE A 128 8.70 -10.17 2.78
CA PHE A 128 8.46 -10.12 4.22
C PHE A 128 7.27 -10.99 4.65
N ARG A 129 7.28 -11.35 5.93
CA ARG A 129 6.19 -12.02 6.63
C ARG A 129 5.85 -11.23 7.89
N VAL A 130 4.56 -11.04 8.13
CA VAL A 130 4.03 -10.55 9.40
C VAL A 130 3.27 -11.70 10.05
N GLN A 131 3.69 -12.09 11.25
CA GLN A 131 3.10 -13.22 11.98
C GLN A 131 2.68 -12.75 13.37
N MET A 132 1.50 -13.19 13.82
CA MET A 132 1.01 -12.90 15.17
C MET A 132 2.03 -13.31 16.25
N ALA A 133 2.10 -12.49 17.30
CA ALA A 133 2.82 -12.77 18.54
C ALA A 133 1.96 -12.37 19.76
N ASP A 134 2.23 -13.02 20.90
CA ASP A 134 1.59 -12.80 22.21
C ASP A 134 2.53 -12.13 23.22
#